data_AF-A0A353V9P6-F1
#
_entry.id   AF-A0A353V9P6-F1
#
_cell.length_a   1.000
_cell.length_b   1.000
_cell.length_c   1.000
_cell.angle_alpha   90.00
_cell.angle_beta   90.00
_cell.angle_gamma   90.00
#
_symmetry.space_group_name_H-M   'P 1'
#
loop_
_entity.id
_entity.type
_entity.pdbx_description
1 polymer ?
#
loop_
_entity_poly.entity_id
_entity_poly.type
_entity_poly.pdbx_seq_one_letter_code
_entity_poly.pdbx_strand_id
1 'polypeptide(L)'
;MGYTWRVLLVAIAVTLAAYAPGAAQVGRPSEVLTGVWDWEAAPKRCQENPHSISFTRDGTRMEIRHPKGAVVAGGDRLPDPRRRAAGAAHADHRIIGETRTTEQGEPVVWDLILLSRDAYCWRRTDWPQQSCTGRVLRCPVHR
;
A
#
# COMPACT_ATOMS: atom_id res chain seq x y z
N MET A 1 -41.48 21.47 67.47
CA MET A 1 -40.03 21.20 67.50
C MET A 1 -39.70 20.26 66.36
N GLY A 2 -39.23 20.79 65.23
CA GLY A 2 -38.96 20.03 64.01
C GLY A 2 -37.47 19.70 63.90
N TYR A 3 -37.14 18.43 63.68
CA TYR A 3 -35.80 18.00 63.31
C TYR A 3 -35.79 17.67 61.81
N THR A 4 -35.28 18.60 61.00
CA THR A 4 -35.03 18.36 59.57
C THR A 4 -33.71 17.61 59.41
N TRP A 5 -33.78 16.33 59.09
CA TRP A 5 -32.61 15.52 58.72
C TRP A 5 -32.22 15.85 57.27
N ARG A 6 -31.08 16.49 57.05
CA ARG A 6 -30.49 16.63 55.72
C ARG A 6 -29.68 15.36 55.44
N VAL A 7 -30.24 14.45 54.63
CA VAL A 7 -29.49 13.32 54.07
C VAL A 7 -28.66 13.85 52.90
N LEU A 8 -27.34 13.85 53.07
CA LEU A 8 -26.39 14.22 52.02
C LEU A 8 -26.24 13.01 51.07
N LEU A 9 -26.77 13.11 49.85
CA LEU A 9 -26.53 12.14 48.80
C LEU A 9 -25.12 12.36 48.22
N VAL A 10 -24.17 11.50 48.57
CA VAL A 10 -22.88 11.40 47.87
C VAL A 10 -23.09 10.52 46.65
N ALA A 11 -23.26 11.13 45.48
CA ALA A 11 -23.27 10.42 44.21
C ALA A 11 -21.83 10.00 43.86
N ILE A 12 -21.53 8.71 44.04
CA ILE A 12 -20.27 8.11 43.58
C ILE A 12 -20.35 8.01 42.05
N ALA A 13 -19.66 8.92 41.35
CA ALA A 13 -19.47 8.84 39.92
C ALA A 13 -18.50 7.70 39.60
N VAL A 14 -19.04 6.53 39.24
CA VAL A 14 -18.26 5.42 38.69
C VAL A 14 -17.86 5.80 37.27
N THR A 15 -16.63 6.30 37.09
CA THR A 15 -16.04 6.51 35.78
C THR A 15 -15.77 5.16 35.12
N LEU A 16 -16.65 4.75 34.22
CA LEU A 16 -16.39 3.69 33.26
C LEU A 16 -15.25 4.16 32.34
N ALA A 17 -14.02 3.81 32.68
CA ALA A 17 -12.90 3.89 31.75
C ALA A 17 -13.21 2.92 30.60
N ALA A 18 -13.65 3.46 29.46
CA ALA A 18 -13.81 2.70 28.24
C ALA A 18 -12.45 2.11 27.85
N TYR A 19 -12.28 0.81 28.08
CA TYR A 19 -11.19 0.04 27.49
C TYR A 19 -11.43 0.03 25.98
N ALA A 20 -10.88 0.99 25.27
CA ALA A 20 -10.75 0.89 23.82
C ALA A 20 -9.71 -0.20 23.58
N PRO A 21 -10.06 -1.37 23.01
CA PRO A 21 -9.04 -2.30 22.57
C PRO A 21 -8.16 -1.54 21.59
N GLY A 22 -6.88 -1.40 21.93
CA GLY A 22 -5.92 -0.73 21.07
C GLY A 22 -5.97 -1.41 19.71
N ALA A 23 -6.51 -0.72 18.70
CA ALA A 23 -6.45 -1.19 17.33
C ALA A 23 -4.97 -1.41 17.05
N ALA A 24 -4.56 -2.68 16.97
CA ALA A 24 -3.23 -3.05 16.54
C ALA A 24 -3.05 -2.33 15.21
N GLN A 25 -2.19 -1.32 15.19
CA GLN A 25 -1.89 -0.55 14.00
C GLN A 25 -1.33 -1.56 13.01
N VAL A 26 -2.14 -2.01 12.05
CA VAL A 26 -1.64 -2.66 10.86
C VAL A 26 -0.65 -1.65 10.29
N GLY A 27 0.65 -1.97 10.38
CA GLY A 27 1.73 -1.01 10.12
C GLY A 27 1.46 -0.20 8.87
N ARG A 28 1.88 1.07 8.85
CA ARG A 28 1.54 1.96 7.74
C ARG A 28 1.95 1.25 6.47
N PRO A 29 1.12 1.17 5.45
CA PRO A 29 1.48 0.28 4.37
C PRO A 29 2.70 0.71 3.55
N SER A 30 3.15 1.96 3.68
CA SER A 30 4.48 2.36 3.22
C SER A 30 5.60 1.59 3.94
N GLU A 31 5.45 1.28 5.22
CA GLU A 31 6.34 0.43 6.01
C GLU A 31 6.30 -1.02 5.51
N VAL A 32 5.11 -1.52 5.13
CA VAL A 32 4.99 -2.84 4.50
C VAL A 32 5.62 -2.81 3.11
N LEU A 33 5.27 -1.87 2.25
CA LEU A 33 5.70 -1.85 0.85
C LEU A 33 7.18 -1.55 0.66
N THR A 34 7.82 -0.84 1.59
CA THR A 34 9.26 -0.56 1.48
C THR A 34 10.05 -1.86 1.43
N GLY A 35 10.94 -1.98 0.44
CA GLY A 35 11.76 -3.18 0.27
C GLY A 35 12.05 -3.53 -1.19
N VAL A 36 12.54 -4.74 -1.39
CA VAL A 36 12.90 -5.30 -2.70
C VAL A 36 11.89 -6.38 -3.07
N TRP A 37 11.45 -6.36 -4.32
CA TRP A 37 10.32 -7.12 -4.83
C TRP A 37 10.63 -7.62 -6.24
N ASP A 38 10.00 -8.72 -6.63
CA ASP A 38 10.10 -9.23 -8.01
C ASP A 38 8.83 -9.99 -8.39
N TRP A 39 8.60 -10.13 -9.69
CA TRP A 39 7.48 -10.91 -10.22
C TRP A 39 7.60 -12.37 -9.79
N GLU A 40 6.49 -12.97 -9.37
CA GLU A 40 6.45 -14.40 -9.03
C GLU A 40 6.91 -15.28 -10.20
N ALA A 41 6.55 -14.90 -11.43
CA ALA A 41 6.89 -15.61 -12.66
C ALA A 41 8.32 -15.33 -13.19
N ALA A 42 9.15 -14.54 -12.50
CA ALA A 42 10.50 -14.24 -12.96
C ALA A 42 11.40 -15.50 -12.92
N PRO A 43 12.05 -15.90 -14.04
CA PRO A 43 12.83 -17.15 -14.10
C PRO A 43 13.95 -17.26 -13.07
N LYS A 44 14.61 -16.14 -12.76
CA LYS A 44 15.59 -16.02 -11.67
C LYS A 44 15.18 -14.92 -10.70
N ARG A 45 14.02 -15.15 -10.07
CA ARG A 45 13.40 -14.23 -9.12
C ARG A 45 14.42 -13.69 -8.12
N CYS A 46 14.45 -12.38 -7.97
CA CYS A 46 15.32 -11.60 -7.10
C CYS A 46 16.80 -11.56 -7.47
N GLN A 47 17.22 -12.15 -8.60
CA GLN A 47 18.62 -12.21 -9.01
C GLN A 47 18.92 -11.30 -10.21
N GLU A 48 17.97 -11.13 -11.12
CA GLU A 48 18.25 -10.46 -12.40
C GLU A 48 17.82 -9.00 -12.45
N ASN A 49 16.57 -8.68 -12.09
CA ASN A 49 16.02 -7.33 -12.17
C ASN A 49 14.91 -7.07 -11.13
N PRO A 50 15.11 -7.39 -9.84
CA PRO A 50 14.14 -7.03 -8.82
C PRO A 50 14.00 -5.52 -8.73
N HIS A 51 12.80 -5.03 -8.42
CA HIS A 51 12.59 -3.61 -8.15
C HIS A 51 12.59 -3.30 -6.67
N SER A 52 13.01 -2.08 -6.34
CA SER A 52 12.91 -1.53 -5.00
C SER A 52 11.73 -0.56 -4.93
N ILE A 53 11.01 -0.60 -3.81
CA ILE A 53 9.97 0.36 -3.46
C ILE A 53 10.45 1.18 -2.26
N SER A 54 10.36 2.50 -2.38
CA SER A 54 10.58 3.47 -1.30
C SER A 54 9.52 4.57 -1.35
N PHE A 55 9.44 5.37 -0.28
CA PHE A 55 8.50 6.48 -0.20
C PHE A 55 9.23 7.78 0.11
N THR A 56 8.69 8.92 -0.33
CA THR A 56 9.16 10.23 0.12
C THR A 56 8.93 10.42 1.61
N ARG A 57 9.64 11.37 2.23
CA ARG A 57 9.57 11.61 3.69
C ARG A 57 8.15 11.93 4.17
N ASP A 58 7.36 12.60 3.33
CA ASP A 58 5.95 12.94 3.57
C ASP A 58 4.97 11.80 3.23
N GLY A 59 5.47 10.68 2.68
CA GLY A 59 4.67 9.50 2.33
C GLY A 59 3.73 9.68 1.13
N THR A 60 3.77 10.83 0.45
CA THR A 60 2.82 11.18 -0.63
C THR A 60 3.20 10.57 -1.99
N ARG A 61 4.44 10.08 -2.11
CA ARG A 61 4.98 9.55 -3.37
C ARG A 61 5.69 8.24 -3.12
N MET A 62 5.34 7.26 -3.94
CA MET A 62 6.02 5.98 -4.02
C MET A 62 7.04 6.02 -5.16
N GLU A 63 8.25 5.56 -4.90
CA GLU A 63 9.31 5.43 -5.90
C GLU A 63 9.58 3.96 -6.15
N ILE A 64 9.53 3.54 -7.42
CA ILE A 64 9.75 2.15 -7.85
C ILE A 64 10.94 2.11 -8.81
N ARG A 65 12.06 1.56 -8.37
CA ARG A 65 13.29 1.53 -9.16
C ARG A 65 13.64 0.12 -9.62
N HIS A 66 13.81 -0.05 -10.93
CA HIS A 66 14.28 -1.30 -11.55
C HIS A 66 15.73 -1.11 -12.02
N PRO A 67 16.70 -1.92 -11.57
CA PRO A 67 18.11 -1.77 -11.94
C PRO A 67 18.37 -1.83 -13.45
N LYS A 68 17.60 -2.62 -14.21
CA LYS A 68 17.80 -2.85 -15.65
C LYS A 68 16.65 -2.34 -16.53
N GLY A 69 15.75 -1.49 -16.04
CA GLY A 69 14.55 -1.12 -16.79
C GLY A 69 13.30 -1.83 -16.27
N ALA A 70 12.15 -1.17 -16.37
CA ALA A 70 10.91 -1.74 -15.87
C ALA A 70 10.20 -2.54 -16.97
N VAL A 71 9.88 -3.80 -16.68
CA VAL A 71 9.00 -4.64 -17.51
C VAL A 71 7.57 -4.52 -16.96
N VAL A 72 6.62 -4.06 -17.79
CA VAL A 72 5.20 -4.01 -17.39
C VAL A 72 4.55 -5.39 -17.51
N ALA A 73 3.41 -5.54 -16.83
CA ALA A 73 2.43 -6.55 -17.22
C ALA A 73 2.11 -6.42 -18.72
N GLY A 74 2.22 -7.53 -19.45
CA GLY A 74 2.16 -7.58 -20.92
C GLY A 74 3.51 -7.78 -21.61
N GLY A 75 4.63 -7.62 -20.88
CA GLY A 75 5.97 -7.91 -21.39
C GLY A 75 6.70 -6.72 -22.01
N ASP A 76 6.02 -5.59 -22.22
CA ASP A 76 6.66 -4.40 -22.76
C ASP A 76 7.72 -3.86 -21.80
N ARG A 77 8.88 -3.49 -22.36
CA ARG A 77 9.95 -2.85 -21.62
C ARG A 77 9.82 -1.34 -21.78
N LEU A 78 9.62 -0.64 -20.67
CA LEU A 78 9.59 0.82 -20.71
C LEU A 78 11.02 1.37 -20.74
N PRO A 79 11.26 2.48 -21.48
CA PRO A 79 12.59 3.06 -21.66
C PRO A 79 13.18 3.66 -20.38
N ASP A 80 12.36 4.03 -19.39
CA ASP A 80 12.83 4.57 -18.11
C ASP A 80 13.05 3.45 -17.05
N PRO A 81 14.29 3.27 -16.53
CA PRO A 81 14.57 2.35 -15.44
C PRO A 81 14.01 2.78 -14.08
N ARG A 82 13.58 4.03 -13.93
CA ARG A 82 12.99 4.55 -12.71
C ARG A 82 11.51 4.84 -12.96
N ARG A 83 10.64 4.13 -12.26
CA ARG A 83 9.25 4.53 -12.17
C ARG A 83 9.03 5.35 -10.91
N ARG A 84 8.25 6.39 -11.05
CA ARG A 84 7.67 7.09 -9.91
C ARG A 84 6.18 6.87 -9.98
N ALA A 85 5.56 6.59 -8.86
CA ALA A 85 4.12 6.53 -8.74
C ALA A 85 3.71 7.64 -7.77
N ALA A 86 2.87 8.56 -8.24
CA ALA A 86 2.21 9.52 -7.37
C ALA A 86 0.89 8.91 -6.90
N GLY A 87 0.62 8.93 -5.60
CA GLY A 87 -0.57 8.33 -5.00
C GLY A 87 -0.29 7.92 -3.56
N ALA A 88 -1.31 7.97 -2.70
CA ALA A 88 -1.21 7.45 -1.35
C ALA A 88 -0.90 5.95 -1.41
N ALA A 89 -0.20 5.39 -0.42
CA ALA A 89 0.28 4.01 -0.45
C ALA A 89 -0.79 2.92 -0.72
N HIS A 90 -2.09 3.26 -0.69
CA HIS A 90 -3.29 2.39 -0.79
C HIS A 90 -4.29 2.84 -1.85
N ALA A 91 -4.08 3.98 -2.49
CA ALA A 91 -5.10 4.59 -3.33
C ALA A 91 -4.47 5.17 -4.59
N ASP A 92 -5.02 4.78 -5.73
CA ASP A 92 -4.85 5.35 -7.06
C ASP A 92 -3.41 5.82 -7.33
N HIS A 93 -2.56 4.88 -7.72
CA HIS A 93 -1.23 5.19 -8.19
C HIS A 93 -1.26 5.59 -9.66
N ARG A 94 -0.91 6.85 -9.90
CA ARG A 94 -0.56 7.29 -11.24
C ARG A 94 0.94 7.08 -11.46
N ILE A 95 1.28 6.18 -12.37
CA ILE A 95 2.66 6.04 -12.82
C ILE A 95 3.04 7.33 -13.56
N ILE A 96 4.07 8.02 -13.09
CA ILE A 96 4.60 9.23 -13.70
C ILE A 96 5.25 8.84 -15.03
N GLY A 97 4.87 9.52 -16.12
CA GLY A 97 5.29 9.16 -17.47
C GLY A 97 4.48 8.02 -18.10
N GLU A 98 3.37 7.61 -17.49
CA GLU A 98 2.40 6.69 -18.11
C GLU A 98 1.77 7.30 -19.36
N THR A 99 1.81 6.55 -20.46
CA THR A 99 1.26 6.96 -21.77
C THR A 99 0.13 6.06 -22.24
N ARG A 100 -0.13 4.94 -21.56
CA ARG A 100 -1.23 4.03 -21.92
C ARG A 100 -2.56 4.70 -21.63
N THR A 101 -3.51 4.47 -22.52
CA THR A 101 -4.90 4.89 -22.38
C THR A 101 -5.82 3.69 -22.23
N THR A 102 -6.96 3.91 -21.59
CA THR A 102 -8.13 3.03 -21.63
C THR A 102 -8.70 2.95 -23.04
N GLU A 103 -9.65 2.05 -23.28
CA GLU A 103 -10.36 1.97 -24.57
C GLU A 103 -11.10 3.28 -24.91
N GLN A 104 -11.47 4.04 -23.88
CA GLN A 104 -12.15 5.33 -23.99
C GLN A 104 -11.18 6.51 -24.22
N GLY A 105 -9.88 6.26 -24.29
CA GLY A 105 -8.85 7.29 -24.51
C GLY A 105 -8.36 8.00 -23.24
N GLU A 106 -8.90 7.67 -22.07
CA GLU A 106 -8.47 8.24 -20.79
C GLU A 106 -7.15 7.63 -20.32
N PRO A 107 -6.27 8.36 -19.61
CA PRO A 107 -5.04 7.79 -19.05
C PRO A 107 -5.31 6.60 -18.12
N VAL A 108 -4.50 5.54 -18.23
CA VAL A 108 -4.61 4.39 -17.31
C VAL A 108 -4.20 4.81 -15.90
N VAL A 109 -5.01 4.39 -14.91
CA VAL A 109 -4.72 4.52 -13.48
C VAL A 109 -4.53 3.13 -12.88
N TRP A 110 -3.57 2.98 -11.98
CA TRP A 110 -3.20 1.71 -11.37
C TRP A 110 -3.40 1.75 -9.86
N ASP A 111 -3.94 0.68 -9.30
CA ASP A 111 -3.94 0.44 -7.86
C ASP A 111 -2.91 -0.62 -7.50
N LEU A 112 -2.24 -0.41 -6.38
CA LEU A 112 -1.45 -1.45 -5.75
C LEU A 112 -2.33 -2.14 -4.72
N ILE A 113 -2.65 -3.41 -4.96
CA ILE A 113 -3.44 -4.22 -4.05
C ILE A 113 -2.49 -5.06 -3.20
N LEU A 114 -2.36 -4.73 -1.91
CA LEU A 114 -1.65 -5.57 -0.95
C LEU A 114 -2.44 -6.86 -0.73
N LEU A 115 -1.82 -8.01 -1.04
CA LEU A 115 -2.40 -9.34 -0.82
C LEU A 115 -1.95 -9.93 0.52
N SER A 116 -0.74 -9.58 0.96
CA SER A 116 -0.16 -9.94 2.26
C SER A 116 1.03 -9.02 2.57
N ARG A 117 1.76 -9.28 3.68
CA ARG A 117 3.02 -8.58 3.95
C ARG A 117 4.09 -8.81 2.88
N ASP A 118 4.03 -9.92 2.15
CA ASP A 118 5.09 -10.33 1.21
C ASP A 118 4.57 -10.53 -0.23
N ALA A 119 3.33 -10.09 -0.49
CA ALA A 119 2.74 -10.20 -1.81
C ALA A 119 1.81 -9.03 -2.12
N TYR A 120 1.87 -8.53 -3.35
CA TYR A 120 0.92 -7.57 -3.89
C TYR A 120 0.67 -7.84 -5.38
N CYS A 121 -0.30 -7.16 -5.97
CA CYS A 121 -0.49 -7.13 -7.42
C CYS A 121 -0.92 -5.72 -7.87
N TRP A 122 -0.80 -5.46 -9.17
CA TRP A 122 -1.25 -4.21 -9.77
C TRP A 122 -2.63 -4.40 -10.42
N ARG A 123 -3.58 -3.54 -10.11
CA ARG A 123 -4.89 -3.52 -10.76
C ARG A 123 -5.00 -2.27 -11.62
N ARG A 124 -5.51 -2.36 -12.84
CA ARG A 124 -5.98 -1.16 -13.55
C ARG A 124 -7.39 -0.83 -13.11
N THR A 125 -7.68 0.45 -12.89
CA THR A 125 -9.02 0.89 -12.44
C THR A 125 -10.11 0.64 -13.47
N ASP A 126 -9.77 0.46 -14.75
CA ASP A 126 -10.69 0.13 -15.84
C ASP A 126 -10.87 -1.39 -16.06
N TRP A 127 -10.16 -2.23 -15.33
CA TRP A 127 -10.38 -3.68 -15.34
C TRP A 127 -11.55 -4.10 -14.44
N PRO A 128 -12.14 -5.30 -14.63
CA PRO A 128 -13.12 -5.84 -13.69
C PRO A 128 -12.58 -5.84 -12.26
N GLN A 129 -13.42 -5.55 -11.27
CA GLN A 129 -13.01 -5.23 -9.90
C GLN A 129 -12.08 -6.25 -9.20
N GLN A 130 -12.18 -7.53 -9.58
CA GLN A 130 -11.37 -8.63 -9.04
C GLN A 130 -10.15 -9.00 -9.90
N SER A 131 -9.93 -8.28 -11.00
CA SER A 131 -8.80 -8.52 -11.90
C SER A 131 -7.55 -7.80 -11.43
N CYS A 132 -6.41 -8.46 -11.57
CA CYS A 132 -5.10 -7.92 -11.22
C CYS A 132 -4.04 -8.52 -12.13
N THR A 133 -2.85 -7.93 -12.16
CA THR A 133 -1.67 -8.57 -12.77
C THR A 133 -1.29 -9.85 -12.01
N GLY A 134 -0.29 -10.57 -12.55
CA GLY A 134 0.42 -11.58 -11.77
C GLY A 134 0.95 -11.01 -10.44
N ARG A 135 1.22 -11.92 -9.49
CA ARG A 135 1.69 -11.54 -8.15
C ARG A 135 3.12 -11.01 -8.22
N VAL A 136 3.39 -10.01 -7.41
CA VAL A 136 4.73 -9.53 -7.08
C VAL A 136 5.02 -9.94 -5.65
N LEU A 137 6.17 -10.56 -5.44
CA LEU A 137 6.56 -11.15 -4.16
C LEU A 137 7.80 -10.45 -3.60
N ARG A 138 7.87 -10.35 -2.28
CA ARG A 138 9.02 -9.77 -1.61
C ARG A 138 10.25 -10.66 -1.82
N CYS A 139 11.38 -10.03 -2.09
CA CYS A 139 12.66 -10.72 -2.14
C CYS A 139 13.17 -11.05 -0.73
N PRO A 140 13.78 -12.24 -0.54
CA PRO A 140 14.39 -12.57 0.73
C PRO A 140 15.53 -11.60 1.04
N VAL A 141 15.68 -11.24 2.32
CA VAL A 141 16.84 -10.48 2.78
C VAL A 141 18.01 -11.46 2.85
N HIS A 142 18.93 -11.40 1.89
CA HIS A 142 20.22 -12.08 2.03
C HIS A 142 21.03 -11.33 3.10
N ARG A 143 21.21 -11.97 4.26
CA ARG A 143 22.16 -11.52 5.29
C ARG A 143 23.53 -12.09 5.00
#